data_AF-A0A1E3A7W6-F1
#
_entry.id   AF-A0A1E3A7W6-F1
#
_cell.length_a   1.000
_cell.length_b   1.000
_cell.length_c   1.000
_cell.angle_alpha   90.00
_cell.angle_beta   90.00
_cell.angle_gamma   90.00
#
_symmetry.space_group_name_H-M   'P 1'
#
loop_
_entity.id
_entity.type
_entity.pdbx_description
1 polymer ?
#
loop_
_entity_poly.entity_id
_entity_poly.type
_entity_poly.pdbx_seq_one_letter_code
_entity_poly.pdbx_strand_id
1 'polypeptide(L)' 'MRGLKKILFGIAIILIGGFFMIDPNSSLGGWGELVCFVVGISFGVSGLKSDE' A
#
# COMPACT_ATOMS: atom_id res chain seq x y z
N MET A 1 -16.29 -2.91 10.66
CA MET A 1 -15.72 -3.66 9.51
C MET A 1 -15.22 -2.80 8.35
N ARG A 2 -15.73 -1.57 8.13
CA ARG A 2 -15.27 -0.71 7.02
C ARG A 2 -13.83 -0.22 7.21
N GLY A 3 -13.43 0.14 8.43
CA GLY A 3 -12.04 0.51 8.77
C GLY A 3 -11.06 -0.63 8.51
N LEU A 4 -11.33 -1.81 9.09
CA LEU A 4 -10.51 -3.01 8.87
C LEU A 4 -10.33 -3.38 7.39
N LYS A 5 -11.38 -3.29 6.56
CA LYS A 5 -11.27 -3.53 5.11
C LYS A 5 -10.32 -2.54 4.41
N LYS A 6 -10.33 -1.26 4.81
CA LYS A 6 -9.40 -0.25 4.26
C LYS A 6 -7.96 -0.52 4.68
N ILE A 7 -7.74 -0.97 5.92
CA ILE A 7 -6.42 -1.35 6.43
C ILE A 7 -5.88 -2.55 5.63
N LEU A 8 -6.69 -3.61 5.48
CA LEU A 8 -6.33 -4.79 4.68
C LEU A 8 -6.01 -4.42 3.22
N PHE A 9 -6.78 -3.50 2.64
CA PHE A 9 -6.53 -3.01 1.29
C PHE A 9 -5.20 -2.22 1.20
N GLY A 10 -4.92 -1.36 2.18
CA GLY A 10 -3.64 -0.65 2.26
C GLY A 10 -2.44 -1.58 2.38
N ILE A 11 -2.54 -2.62 3.22
CA ILE A 11 -1.50 -3.65 3.38
C ILE A 11 -1.27 -4.40 2.06
N ALA A 12 -2.34 -4.75 1.34
CA ALA A 12 -2.21 -5.40 0.03
C ALA A 12 -1.42 -4.56 -0.97
N ILE A 13 -1.67 -3.24 -1.03
CA ILE A 13 -0.93 -2.32 -1.91
C ILE A 13 0.55 -2.23 -1.49
N ILE A 14 0.84 -2.20 -0.19
CA ILE A 14 2.22 -2.19 0.33
C ILE A 14 2.97 -3.47 -0.10
N LEU A 15 2.33 -4.63 0.01
CA LEU A 15 2.93 -5.91 -0.39
C LEU A 15 3.20 -5.98 -1.90
N ILE A 16 2.30 -5.43 -2.72
CA ILE A 16 2.52 -5.32 -4.17
C ILE A 16 3.71 -4.40 -4.46
N GLY A 17 3.79 -3.24 -3.79
CA GLY A 17 4.93 -2.33 -3.91
C GLY A 17 6.25 -3.00 -3.49
N GLY A 18 6.27 -3.73 -2.39
CA GLY A 18 7.44 -4.49 -1.94
C GLY A 18 7.86 -5.61 -2.90
N PHE A 19 6.90 -6.25 -3.58
CA PHE A 19 7.21 -7.24 -4.61
C PHE A 19 7.90 -6.60 -5.83
N PHE A 20 7.38 -5.46 -6.30
CA PHE A 20 8.01 -4.72 -7.40
C PHE A 20 9.43 -4.24 -7.04
N MET A 21 9.69 -3.93 -5.77
CA MET A 21 11.03 -3.51 -5.30
C MET A 21 12.08 -4.62 -5.34
N ILE A 22 11.67 -5.88 -5.19
CA ILE A 22 12.59 -7.02 -5.21
C ILE A 22 12.82 -7.50 -6.65
N ASP A 23 11.90 -7.23 -7.59
CA ASP A 23 12.02 -7.67 -8.97
C ASP A 23 12.89 -6.71 -9.82
N PRO A 24 14.05 -7.17 -10.32
CA PRO A 24 14.97 -6.32 -11.08
C PRO A 24 14.49 -5.99 -12.50
N ASN A 25 13.38 -6.59 -12.97
CA ASN A 25 12.73 -6.25 -14.25
C ASN A 25 11.53 -5.32 -14.07
N SER A 26 11.27 -4.81 -12.86
CA SER A 26 10.19 -3.86 -12.62
C SER A 26 10.37 -2.56 -13.39
N SER A 27 9.49 -2.32 -14.37
CA SER A 27 9.43 -1.09 -15.17
C SER A 27 9.04 0.18 -14.40
N LEU A 28 8.87 0.09 -13.07
CA LEU A 28 8.42 1.18 -12.20
C LEU A 28 9.56 2.09 -11.73
N GLY A 29 10.81 1.66 -11.88
CA GLY A 29 12.01 2.49 -11.70
C GLY A 29 12.13 3.14 -10.32
N GLY A 30 11.68 2.48 -9.24
CA GLY A 30 11.68 3.01 -7.87
C GLY A 30 10.51 3.95 -7.55
N TRP A 31 10.01 4.68 -8.54
CA TRP A 31 8.92 5.66 -8.35
C TRP A 31 7.56 4.98 -8.13
N GLY A 32 7.28 3.91 -8.87
CA GLY A 32 6.01 3.18 -8.71
C GLY A 32 5.90 2.50 -7.35
N GLU A 33 7.00 1.95 -6.84
CA GLU A 33 7.04 1.35 -5.49
C GLU A 33 6.79 2.41 -4.42
N LEU A 34 7.44 3.56 -4.53
CA LEU A 34 7.24 4.70 -3.62
C LEU A 34 5.76 5.12 -3.58
N VAL A 35 5.10 5.20 -4.74
CA VAL A 35 3.67 5.52 -4.84
C VAL A 35 2.83 4.43 -4.18
N CYS A 36 3.12 3.14 -4.41
CA CYS A 36 2.43 2.04 -3.74
C CYS A 36 2.55 2.15 -2.21
N PHE A 37 3.73 2.43 -1.67
CA PHE A 37 3.92 2.62 -0.24
C PHE A 37 3.13 3.81 0.31
N VAL A 38 3.20 4.97 -0.34
CA VAL A 38 2.46 6.18 0.09
C VAL A 38 0.95 5.96 0.07
N VAL A 39 0.43 5.34 -0.99
CA VAL A 39 -1.01 5.04 -1.12
C VAL A 39 -1.42 4.01 -0.08
N GLY A 40 -0.66 2.94 0.10
CA GLY A 40 -0.96 1.88 1.06
C GLY A 40 -0.97 2.37 2.51
N ILE A 41 -0.01 3.21 2.90
CA ILE A 41 0.02 3.87 4.22
C ILE A 41 -1.20 4.80 4.37
N SER A 42 -1.55 5.58 3.34
CA SER A 42 -2.70 6.49 3.38
C SER A 42 -4.02 5.74 3.61
N PHE A 43 -4.18 4.58 2.97
CA PHE A 43 -5.33 3.69 3.19
C PHE A 43 -5.32 3.06 4.59
N GLY A 44 -4.14 2.68 5.10
CA GLY A 44 -3.98 2.21 6.48
C GLY A 44 -4.42 3.25 7.51
N VAL A 45 -3.90 4.48 7.40
CA VAL A 45 -4.25 5.59 8.30
C VAL A 45 -5.74 5.94 8.18
N SER A 46 -6.27 6.03 6.96
CA SER A 46 -7.69 6.32 6.73
C SER A 46 -8.62 5.22 7.24
N GLY A 47 -8.15 3.96 7.20
CA GLY A 47 -8.87 2.82 7.77
C GLY A 47 -8.90 2.86 9.28
N LEU A 48 -7.77 3.21 9.92
CA LEU A 48 -7.67 3.41 11.37
C LEU A 48 -8.61 4.53 11.84
N LYS A 49 -8.57 5.69 11.16
CA LYS A 49 -9.45 6.83 11.44
C LYS A 49 -10.94 6.60 11.15
N SER A 50 -11.30 5.54 10.41
CA SER A 50 -12.70 5.17 10.15
C SER A 50 -13.24 4.16 11.16
N ASP A 51 -12.39 3.65 12.06
CA ASP A 51 -12.78 2.74 13.13
C ASP A 51 -12.99 3.49 14.48
N GLU A 52 -12.41 4.69 14.62
CA GLU A 52 -12.88 5.75 15.54
C GLU A 52 -14.22 6.35 15.09
#